data_AF-A0AB73ARW6-F1
#
_entry.id   AF-A0AB73ARW6-F1
#
_cell.length_a   1.000
_cell.length_b   1.000
_cell.length_c   1.000
_cell.angle_alpha   90.00
_cell.angle_beta   90.00
_cell.angle_gamma   90.00
#
_symmetry.space_group_name_H-M   'P 1'
#
loop_
_entity.id
_entity.type
_entity.pdbx_description
1 polymer ?
#
loop_
_entity_poly.entity_id
_entity_poly.type
_entity_poly.pdbx_seq_one_letter_code
_entity_poly.pdbx_strand_id
1 'polypeptide(L)'
;METALQRIIRKTGRRPVECRCPLCRRQCHTPCLGTPEDILRLLKAGYKERLAPTGWAVGLLHGKTPGIVPMVQARQEAGRCTFFRDGLCGLHSTGLKPTEGRLSYHTITKENLKFSKSLSWNVAREWLDERNAGTIREICRLMEK
;
A
#
# COMPACT_ATOMS: atom_id res chain seq x y z
N MET A 1 -16.89 -13.78 3.75
CA MET A 1 -16.81 -12.35 3.42
C MET A 1 -15.54 -12.11 2.61
N GLU A 2 -15.59 -11.39 1.49
CA GLU A 2 -14.43 -11.10 0.63
C GLU A 2 -13.43 -10.16 1.37
N THR A 3 -12.14 -10.44 1.31
CA THR A 3 -11.08 -9.58 1.91
C THR A 3 -10.74 -8.39 1.00
N ALA A 4 -10.05 -7.37 1.54
CA ALA A 4 -9.58 -6.24 0.72
C ALA A 4 -8.64 -6.71 -0.41
N LEU A 5 -7.74 -7.65 -0.11
CA LEU A 5 -6.85 -8.23 -1.10
C LEU A 5 -7.62 -8.92 -2.25
N GLN A 6 -8.64 -9.72 -1.93
CA GLN A 6 -9.47 -10.39 -2.94
C GLN A 6 -10.21 -9.37 -3.83
N ARG A 7 -10.78 -8.32 -3.24
CA ARG A 7 -11.41 -7.22 -3.99
C ARG A 7 -10.45 -6.54 -4.96
N ILE A 8 -9.24 -6.24 -4.50
CA ILE A 8 -8.23 -5.54 -5.30
C ILE A 8 -7.74 -6.45 -6.44
N ILE A 9 -7.50 -7.74 -6.19
CA ILE A 9 -7.18 -8.73 -7.23
C ILE A 9 -8.28 -8.76 -8.29
N ARG A 10 -9.54 -8.85 -7.89
CA ARG A 10 -10.68 -8.89 -8.81
C ARG A 10 -10.79 -7.62 -9.68
N LYS A 11 -10.60 -6.44 -9.09
CA LYS A 11 -10.68 -5.16 -9.83
C LYS A 11 -9.50 -4.92 -10.77
N THR A 12 -8.30 -5.35 -10.37
CA THR A 12 -7.07 -5.05 -11.10
C THR A 12 -6.65 -6.17 -12.06
N GLY A 13 -7.14 -7.39 -11.84
CA GLY A 13 -6.70 -8.60 -12.56
C GLY A 13 -5.29 -9.06 -12.18
N ARG A 14 -4.64 -8.41 -11.19
CA ARG A 14 -3.27 -8.73 -10.79
C ARG A 14 -3.24 -9.90 -9.82
N ARG A 15 -2.14 -10.64 -9.81
CA ARG A 15 -1.91 -11.76 -8.88
C ARG A 15 -0.73 -11.42 -7.96
N PRO A 16 -0.67 -12.01 -6.75
CA PRO A 16 0.50 -11.88 -5.88
C PRO A 16 1.76 -12.39 -6.58
N VAL A 17 2.86 -11.63 -6.46
CA VAL A 17 4.15 -11.97 -7.07
C VAL A 17 5.28 -11.67 -6.08
N GLU A 18 6.22 -12.62 -5.94
CA GLU A 18 7.46 -12.49 -5.15
C GLU A 18 8.71 -12.40 -6.04
N CYS A 19 8.64 -11.60 -7.09
CA CYS A 19 9.74 -11.46 -8.04
C CYS A 19 10.92 -10.69 -7.41
N ARG A 20 12.14 -11.19 -7.64
CA ARG A 20 13.40 -10.60 -7.16
C ARG A 20 14.26 -10.00 -8.28
N CYS A 21 13.72 -9.84 -9.49
CA CYS A 21 14.49 -9.29 -10.61
C CYS A 21 14.93 -7.83 -10.34
N PRO A 22 15.99 -7.34 -11.01
CA PRO A 22 16.46 -5.97 -10.81
C PRO A 22 15.38 -4.90 -10.97
N LEU A 23 14.43 -5.07 -11.90
CA LEU A 23 13.32 -4.14 -12.11
C LEU A 23 12.35 -4.10 -10.92
N CYS A 24 12.01 -5.25 -10.34
CA CYS A 24 11.17 -5.33 -9.15
C CYS A 24 11.88 -4.78 -7.90
N ARG A 25 13.19 -5.04 -7.75
CA ARG A 25 14.01 -4.49 -6.66
C ARG A 25 14.05 -2.96 -6.68
N ARG A 26 14.11 -2.36 -7.87
CA ARG A 26 14.06 -0.90 -8.06
C ARG A 26 12.72 -0.26 -7.65
N GLN A 27 11.62 -1.01 -7.55
CA GLN A 27 10.33 -0.40 -7.17
C GLN A 27 10.28 0.06 -5.70
N CYS A 28 11.22 -0.38 -4.84
CA CYS A 28 11.26 -0.02 -3.42
C CYS A 28 11.87 1.37 -3.12
N HIS A 29 12.06 2.23 -4.13
CA HIS A 29 12.41 3.64 -3.92
C HIS A 29 11.27 4.44 -3.29
N THR A 30 10.03 4.14 -3.70
CA THR A 30 8.83 4.70 -3.10
C THR A 30 8.19 3.65 -2.20
N PRO A 31 7.78 3.99 -0.97
CA PRO A 31 6.99 3.07 -0.15
C PRO A 31 5.74 2.61 -0.90
N CYS A 32 5.50 1.30 -0.93
CA CYS A 32 4.25 0.76 -1.47
C CYS A 32 3.10 0.97 -0.47
N LEU A 33 1.91 1.19 -1.00
CA LEU A 33 0.70 1.45 -0.22
C LEU A 33 0.07 0.15 0.32
N GLY A 34 -0.38 0.22 1.57
CA GLY A 34 -1.14 -0.81 2.27
C GLY A 34 -2.60 -0.43 2.48
N THR A 35 -3.46 -1.44 2.50
CA THR A 35 -4.85 -1.28 2.98
C THR A 35 -4.85 -1.06 4.50
N PRO A 36 -5.97 -0.63 5.12
CA PRO A 36 -6.06 -0.58 6.58
C PRO A 36 -5.69 -1.91 7.25
N GLU A 37 -6.11 -3.04 6.68
CA GLU A 37 -5.74 -4.37 7.18
C GLU A 37 -4.24 -4.65 7.13
N ASP A 38 -3.54 -4.22 6.07
CA ASP A 38 -2.08 -4.36 5.97
C ASP A 38 -1.37 -3.54 7.05
N ILE A 39 -1.82 -2.29 7.25
CA ILE A 39 -1.22 -1.38 8.23
C ILE A 39 -1.45 -1.86 9.65
N LEU A 40 -2.66 -2.34 9.97
CA LEU A 40 -2.94 -2.93 11.27
C LEU A 40 -2.04 -4.15 11.53
N ARG A 41 -1.79 -4.98 10.50
CA ARG A 41 -0.85 -6.11 10.60
C ARG A 41 0.59 -5.65 10.88
N LEU A 42 1.05 -4.57 10.22
CA LEU A 42 2.37 -3.99 10.48
C LEU A 42 2.50 -3.41 11.89
N LEU A 43 1.48 -2.70 12.37
CA LEU A 43 1.44 -2.16 13.73
C LEU A 43 1.52 -3.28 14.78
N LYS A 44 0.70 -4.33 14.61
CA LYS A 44 0.72 -5.50 15.49
C LYS A 44 2.05 -6.27 15.46
N ALA A 45 2.78 -6.18 14.35
CA ALA A 45 4.13 -6.75 14.21
C ALA A 45 5.25 -5.84 14.78
N GLY A 46 4.92 -4.71 15.40
CA GLY A 46 5.89 -3.81 16.03
C GLY A 46 6.56 -2.81 15.10
N TYR A 47 6.02 -2.58 13.89
CA TYR A 47 6.60 -1.65 12.93
C TYR A 47 6.10 -0.20 13.04
N LYS A 48 5.53 0.21 14.18
CA LYS A 48 4.94 1.55 14.37
C LYS A 48 5.88 2.68 13.92
N GLU A 49 7.13 2.67 14.37
CA GLU A 49 8.11 3.75 14.08
C GLU A 49 8.43 3.93 12.59
N ARG A 50 8.14 2.90 11.79
CA ARG A 50 8.34 2.87 10.34
C ARG A 50 7.10 3.34 9.57
N LEU A 51 6.03 3.72 10.25
CA LEU A 51 4.78 4.18 9.66
C LEU A 51 4.54 5.66 10.00
N ALA A 52 3.82 6.37 9.14
CA ALA A 52 3.44 7.76 9.39
C ALA A 52 2.09 8.09 8.74
N PRO A 53 1.35 9.07 9.29
CA PRO A 53 0.22 9.69 8.59
C PRO A 53 0.64 10.18 7.20
N THR A 54 -0.17 9.90 6.20
CA THR A 54 0.11 10.15 4.78
C THR A 54 -1.14 10.63 4.08
N GLY A 55 -1.03 11.70 3.30
CA GLY A 55 -2.10 12.18 2.44
C GLY A 55 -1.91 11.68 1.00
N TRP A 56 -2.87 10.91 0.48
CA TRP A 56 -2.84 10.48 -0.92
C TRP A 56 -3.72 11.38 -1.80
N ALA A 57 -3.07 12.21 -2.64
CA ALA A 57 -3.72 13.26 -3.42
C ALA A 57 -4.08 12.87 -4.87
N VAL A 58 -3.63 11.71 -5.36
CA VAL A 58 -3.77 11.37 -6.79
C VAL A 58 -5.24 11.25 -7.22
N GLY A 59 -6.14 10.81 -6.33
CA GLY A 59 -7.58 10.75 -6.59
C GLY A 59 -8.21 12.13 -6.79
N LEU A 60 -7.79 13.12 -6.00
CA LEU A 60 -8.22 14.51 -6.13
C LEU A 60 -7.77 15.08 -7.48
N LEU A 61 -6.51 14.87 -7.85
CA LEU A 61 -5.95 15.34 -9.13
C LEU A 61 -6.67 14.75 -10.35
N HIS A 62 -7.30 13.58 -10.22
CA HIS A 62 -8.09 12.94 -11.28
C HIS A 62 -9.61 13.18 -11.15
N GLY A 63 -10.04 14.04 -10.24
CA GLY A 63 -11.46 14.31 -9.97
C GLY A 63 -12.25 13.09 -9.51
N LYS A 64 -11.60 12.13 -8.84
CA LYS A 64 -12.21 10.87 -8.37
C LYS A 64 -12.54 10.87 -6.89
N THR A 65 -11.95 11.79 -6.12
CA THR A 65 -12.26 12.01 -4.71
C THR A 65 -12.44 13.51 -4.46
N PRO A 66 -13.31 13.91 -3.52
CA PRO A 66 -13.54 15.32 -3.20
C PRO A 66 -12.35 15.97 -2.45
N GLY A 67 -11.38 15.16 -1.99
CA GLY A 67 -10.22 15.64 -1.25
C GLY A 67 -9.08 14.61 -1.22
N ILE A 68 -8.04 14.96 -0.46
CA ILE A 68 -6.91 14.08 -0.15
C ILE A 68 -7.42 12.91 0.70
N VAL A 69 -6.99 11.69 0.37
CA VAL A 69 -7.34 10.50 1.15
C VAL A 69 -6.35 10.37 2.32
N PRO A 70 -6.80 10.48 3.58
CA PRO A 70 -5.94 10.29 4.74
C PRO A 70 -5.64 8.80 4.93
N MET A 71 -4.37 8.49 5.14
CA MET A 71 -3.85 7.13 5.25
C MET A 71 -2.75 7.09 6.32
N VAL A 72 -2.36 5.89 6.73
CA VAL A 72 -1.09 5.64 7.44
C VAL A 72 -0.27 4.72 6.55
N GLN A 73 0.96 5.06 6.22
CA GLN A 73 1.79 4.30 5.28
C GLN A 73 3.23 4.21 5.75
N ALA A 74 3.99 3.31 5.13
CA ALA A 74 5.42 3.18 5.40
C ALA A 74 6.17 4.49 5.07
N ARG A 75 7.08 4.88 5.96
CA ARG A 75 7.88 6.09 5.82
C ARG A 75 8.88 5.97 4.67
N GLN A 76 9.19 7.11 4.08
CA GLN A 76 10.37 7.27 3.25
C GLN A 76 11.52 7.81 4.11
N GLU A 77 12.67 7.15 4.06
CA GLU A 77 13.89 7.51 4.77
C GLU A 77 15.03 7.58 3.75
N ALA A 78 15.79 8.69 3.73
CA ALA A 78 16.89 8.91 2.79
C ALA A 78 16.53 8.62 1.31
N GLY A 79 15.31 9.00 0.89
CA GLY A 79 14.84 8.79 -0.49
C GLY A 79 14.44 7.35 -0.84
N ARG A 80 14.34 6.44 0.13
CA ARG A 80 13.90 5.05 -0.07
C ARG A 80 12.83 4.64 0.93
N CYS A 81 12.12 3.55 0.65
CA CYS A 81 11.24 2.93 1.64
C CYS A 81 12.02 2.52 2.90
N THR A 82 11.53 2.82 4.09
CA THR A 82 12.13 2.40 5.39
C THR A 82 12.39 0.88 5.49
N PHE A 83 11.60 0.07 4.78
CA PHE A 83 11.79 -1.39 4.73
C PHE A 83 12.85 -1.84 3.72
N PHE A 84 13.46 -0.94 2.96
CA PHE A 84 14.49 -1.32 1.97
C PHE A 84 15.81 -1.66 2.68
N ARG A 85 16.31 -2.88 2.45
CA ARG A 85 17.59 -3.35 2.99
C ARG A 85 18.27 -4.26 1.96
N ASP A 86 19.55 -4.06 1.72
CA ASP A 86 20.40 -4.90 0.84
C ASP A 86 19.82 -5.12 -0.57
N GLY A 87 19.17 -4.08 -1.10
CA GLY A 87 18.56 -4.11 -2.42
C GLY A 87 17.23 -4.88 -2.48
N LEU A 88 16.65 -5.31 -1.37
CA LEU A 88 15.36 -6.00 -1.32
C LEU A 88 14.43 -5.33 -0.29
N CYS A 89 13.14 -5.60 -0.39
CA CYS A 89 12.20 -5.25 0.67
C CYS A 89 12.41 -6.21 1.86
N GLY A 90 12.64 -5.68 3.06
CA GLY A 90 12.74 -6.47 4.30
C GLY A 90 11.45 -7.21 4.66
N LEU A 91 10.31 -6.85 4.06
CA LEU A 91 9.04 -7.55 4.20
C LEU A 91 8.77 -8.57 3.07
N HIS A 92 9.73 -8.78 2.15
CA HIS A 92 9.49 -9.49 0.90
C HIS A 92 8.93 -10.90 1.08
N SER A 93 9.40 -11.64 2.09
CA SER A 93 8.99 -13.02 2.37
C SER A 93 8.34 -13.20 3.74
N THR A 94 7.95 -12.11 4.40
CA THR A 94 7.35 -12.16 5.75
C THR A 94 5.84 -12.29 5.73
N GLY A 95 5.20 -12.21 4.56
CA GLY A 95 3.74 -12.09 4.43
C GLY A 95 3.18 -10.72 4.86
N LEU A 96 4.02 -9.80 5.35
CA LEU A 96 3.62 -8.47 5.83
C LEU A 96 3.78 -7.36 4.78
N LYS A 97 4.30 -7.68 3.58
CA LYS A 97 4.42 -6.71 2.50
C LYS A 97 3.03 -6.10 2.19
N PRO A 98 2.91 -4.76 2.09
CA PRO A 98 1.64 -4.12 1.74
C PRO A 98 1.06 -4.59 0.41
N THR A 99 -0.27 -4.51 0.27
CA THR A 99 -1.01 -5.03 -0.89
C THR A 99 -0.51 -4.48 -2.23
N GLU A 100 -0.20 -3.18 -2.33
CA GLU A 100 0.37 -2.63 -3.57
C GLU A 100 1.68 -3.32 -3.91
N GLY A 101 2.57 -3.49 -2.93
CA GLY A 101 3.85 -4.16 -3.12
C GLY A 101 3.71 -5.64 -3.48
N ARG A 102 2.71 -6.34 -2.93
CA ARG A 102 2.44 -7.77 -3.22
C ARG A 102 1.90 -7.99 -4.62
N LEU A 103 1.13 -7.04 -5.15
CA LEU A 103 0.50 -7.13 -6.47
C LEU A 103 1.26 -6.38 -7.56
N SER A 104 2.33 -5.66 -7.23
CA SER A 104 3.14 -4.94 -8.20
C SER A 104 4.07 -5.86 -8.99
N TYR A 105 4.13 -5.66 -10.31
CA TYR A 105 4.99 -6.41 -11.22
C TYR A 105 5.50 -5.50 -12.33
N HIS A 106 6.73 -5.74 -12.79
CA HIS A 106 7.50 -4.81 -13.64
C HIS A 106 7.02 -4.69 -15.10
N THR A 107 5.95 -5.39 -15.50
CA THR A 107 5.39 -5.31 -16.86
C THR A 107 4.34 -4.22 -17.05
N ILE A 108 3.95 -3.52 -15.97
CA ILE A 108 2.95 -2.46 -16.05
C ILE A 108 3.64 -1.10 -16.18
N THR A 109 3.51 -0.50 -17.36
CA THR A 109 4.06 0.81 -17.70
C THR A 109 2.98 1.90 -17.64
N LYS A 110 3.38 3.17 -17.74
CA LYS A 110 2.45 4.31 -17.80
C LYS A 110 1.49 4.22 -19.00
N GLU A 111 1.99 3.72 -20.13
CA GLU A 111 1.25 3.59 -21.39
C GLU A 111 0.02 2.68 -21.28
N ASN A 112 0.05 1.73 -20.34
CA ASN A 112 -0.95 0.67 -20.24
C ASN A 112 -1.89 0.87 -19.02
N LEU A 113 -1.71 1.97 -18.29
CA LEU A 113 -2.33 2.18 -16.97
C LEU A 113 -3.73 2.77 -17.10
N LYS A 114 -4.76 1.98 -16.79
CA LYS A 114 -6.11 2.48 -16.52
C LYS A 114 -6.23 2.87 -15.05
N PHE A 115 -6.54 4.14 -14.75
CA PHE A 115 -6.62 4.65 -13.37
C PHE A 115 -7.50 3.79 -12.46
N SER A 116 -8.70 3.40 -12.92
CA SER A 116 -9.62 2.55 -12.15
C SER A 116 -9.06 1.17 -11.80
N LYS A 117 -8.04 0.70 -12.52
CA LYS A 117 -7.32 -0.55 -12.30
C LYS A 117 -5.95 -0.35 -11.65
N SER A 118 -5.56 0.87 -11.28
CA SER A 118 -4.28 1.10 -10.61
C SER A 118 -4.32 0.53 -9.18
N LEU A 119 -3.19 0.02 -8.70
CA LEU A 119 -3.11 -0.53 -7.35
C LEU A 119 -3.24 0.56 -6.30
N SER A 120 -2.51 1.67 -6.46
CA SER A 120 -2.57 2.80 -5.55
C SER A 120 -4.00 3.31 -5.35
N TRP A 121 -4.79 3.44 -6.42
CA TRP A 121 -6.19 3.82 -6.31
C TRP A 121 -7.02 2.79 -5.55
N ASN A 122 -6.89 1.51 -5.91
CA ASN A 122 -7.69 0.46 -5.29
C ASN A 122 -7.30 0.21 -3.83
N VAL A 123 -6.06 0.49 -3.43
CA VAL A 123 -5.65 0.52 -2.03
C VAL A 123 -6.20 1.76 -1.32
N ALA A 124 -6.05 2.96 -1.90
CA ALA A 124 -6.52 4.21 -1.30
C ALA A 124 -8.04 4.18 -1.06
N ARG A 125 -8.83 3.60 -1.97
CA ARG A 125 -10.28 3.43 -1.77
C ARG A 125 -10.65 2.63 -0.54
N GLU A 126 -9.84 1.67 -0.12
CA GLU A 126 -10.12 0.89 1.09
C GLU A 126 -10.02 1.78 2.35
N TRP A 127 -9.32 2.91 2.31
CA TRP A 127 -9.29 3.89 3.40
C TRP A 127 -10.53 4.79 3.47
N LEU A 128 -11.32 4.83 2.39
CA LEU A 128 -12.60 5.55 2.32
C LEU A 128 -13.80 4.63 2.56
N ASP A 129 -13.57 3.33 2.68
CA ASP A 129 -14.63 2.34 2.76
C ASP A 129 -15.10 2.17 4.22
N GLU A 130 -16.39 2.39 4.47
CA GLU A 130 -16.98 2.32 5.81
C GLU A 130 -16.79 0.96 6.49
N ARG A 131 -16.67 -0.12 5.70
CA ARG A 131 -16.38 -1.47 6.22
C ARG A 131 -15.05 -1.51 6.99
N ASN A 132 -14.12 -0.61 6.67
CA ASN A 132 -12.82 -0.51 7.32
C ASN A 132 -12.79 0.51 8.47
N ALA A 133 -13.90 1.20 8.79
CA ALA A 133 -13.93 2.24 9.82
C ALA A 133 -13.48 1.74 11.20
N GLY A 134 -13.82 0.50 11.57
CA GLY A 134 -13.33 -0.13 12.81
C GLY A 134 -11.81 -0.31 12.82
N THR A 135 -11.26 -0.85 11.72
CA THR A 135 -9.82 -1.03 11.53
C THR A 135 -9.07 0.31 11.54
N ILE A 136 -9.62 1.35 10.89
CA ILE A 136 -9.01 2.68 10.82
C ILE A 136 -8.98 3.33 12.21
N ARG A 137 -10.06 3.24 13.00
CA ARG A 137 -10.08 3.74 14.39
C ARG A 137 -8.99 3.09 15.24
N GLU A 138 -8.82 1.77 15.12
CA GLU A 138 -7.77 1.06 15.85
C GLU A 138 -6.36 1.48 15.41
N ILE A 139 -6.15 1.71 14.11
CA ILE A 139 -4.87 2.25 13.60
C ILE A 139 -4.59 3.62 14.24
N CYS A 140 -5.56 4.55 14.24
CA CYS A 140 -5.37 5.87 14.85
C CYS A 140 -4.97 5.75 16.33
N ARG A 141 -5.70 4.93 17.10
CA ARG A 141 -5.40 4.67 18.52
C ARG A 141 -4.00 4.13 18.76
N LEU A 142 -3.52 3.22 17.91
CA LEU A 142 -2.17 2.65 18.01
C LEU A 142 -1.08 3.63 17.56
N MET A 143 -1.39 4.55 16.66
CA MET A 143 -0.45 5.59 16.23
C MET A 143 -0.24 6.67 17.30
N GLU A 144 -1.26 6.96 18.12
CA GLU A 144 -1.20 7.94 19.22
C GLU A 144 -0.34 7.49 20.42
N LYS A 145 -0.19 6.18 20.65
CA LYS A 145 0.52 5.59 21.80
C LYS A 145 1.97 5.30 21.49
#